data_AF-W2CB05-F1
#
_entry.id   AF-W2CB05-F1
#
_cell.length_a   1.000
_cell.length_b   1.000
_cell.length_c   1.000
_cell.angle_alpha   90.00
_cell.angle_beta   90.00
_cell.angle_gamma   90.00
#
_symmetry.space_group_name_H-M   'P 1'
#
loop_
_entity.id
_entity.type
_entity.pdbx_description
1 polymer ?
#
loop_
_entity_poly.entity_id
_entity_poly.type
_entity_poly.pdbx_seq_one_letter_code
_entity_poly.pdbx_strand_id
1 'polypeptide(L)'
;MNVKEEILQRTNRGLDIFYFYMPIDFVPKRNFRNPLYDDKRASCNIYLDGKSDCYRMKDFGNDLYSGDCFWFAATMQGLDAHTEFMQVLETIIRDLQLSISLLGKARSIAPVTKSPALPRPSSGEKAPKNKGQFSLVEQPYRMEELPFGDVTVSTQRPCNASG
;
A
#
# COMPACT_ATOMS: atom_id res chain seq x y z
N MET A 1 -7.62 9.36 23.83
CA MET A 1 -7.71 8.05 23.17
C MET A 1 -6.34 7.66 22.66
N ASN A 2 -5.94 6.40 22.82
CA ASN A 2 -4.67 5.92 22.29
C ASN A 2 -4.90 5.43 20.85
N VAL A 3 -4.55 6.23 19.85
CA VAL A 3 -4.79 5.94 18.41
C VAL A 3 -4.25 4.56 18.04
N LYS A 4 -3.07 4.20 18.57
CA LYS A 4 -2.46 2.88 18.39
C LYS A 4 -3.40 1.74 18.79
N GLU A 5 -4.00 1.84 19.98
CA GLU A 5 -4.90 0.82 20.51
C GLU A 5 -6.21 0.76 19.71
N GLU A 6 -6.72 1.90 19.24
CA GLU A 6 -7.92 1.94 18.41
C GLU A 6 -7.69 1.27 17.04
N ILE A 7 -6.50 1.44 16.46
CA ILE A 7 -6.10 0.72 15.24
C ILE A 7 -6.07 -0.79 15.51
N LEU A 8 -5.42 -1.23 16.59
CA LEU A 8 -5.37 -2.67 16.94
C LEU A 8 -6.78 -3.24 17.15
N GLN A 9 -7.69 -2.50 17.77
CA GLN A 9 -9.09 -2.89 17.95
C GLN A 9 -9.84 -3.10 16.64
N ARG A 10 -9.57 -2.26 15.63
CA ARG A 10 -10.29 -2.32 14.34
C ARG A 10 -9.65 -3.23 13.29
N THR A 11 -8.42 -3.69 13.52
CA THR A 11 -7.63 -4.47 12.56
C THR A 11 -7.36 -5.90 13.03
N ASN A 12 -8.26 -6.45 13.85
CA ASN A 12 -8.13 -7.78 14.45
C ASN A 12 -6.76 -7.97 15.13
N ARG A 13 -6.43 -7.07 16.06
CA ARG A 13 -5.16 -7.05 16.79
C ARG A 13 -3.93 -6.87 15.89
N GLY A 14 -4.10 -6.21 14.73
CA GLY A 14 -3.05 -5.95 13.75
C GLY A 14 -2.87 -7.04 12.69
N LEU A 15 -3.70 -8.09 12.67
CA LEU A 15 -3.64 -9.11 11.64
C LEU A 15 -4.01 -8.55 10.25
N ASP A 16 -5.03 -7.70 10.19
CA ASP A 16 -5.50 -7.14 8.92
C ASP A 16 -4.45 -6.22 8.28
N ILE A 17 -3.59 -5.59 9.10
CA ILE A 17 -2.45 -4.79 8.63
C ILE A 17 -1.45 -5.68 7.90
N PHE A 18 -1.15 -6.87 8.44
CA PHE A 18 -0.28 -7.82 7.75
C PHE A 18 -0.90 -8.28 6.43
N TYR A 19 -2.18 -8.66 6.41
CA TYR A 19 -2.83 -9.07 5.16
C TYR A 19 -2.86 -7.95 4.11
N PHE A 20 -3.03 -6.69 4.53
CA PHE A 20 -3.08 -5.57 3.61
C PHE A 20 -1.71 -5.27 2.97
N TYR A 21 -0.65 -5.22 3.78
CA TYR A 21 0.67 -4.82 3.29
C TYR A 21 1.55 -6.00 2.83
N MET A 22 1.26 -7.23 3.24
CA MET A 22 2.08 -8.38 2.83
C MET A 22 1.83 -8.71 1.35
N PRO A 23 2.89 -8.75 0.51
CA PRO A 23 2.73 -8.98 -0.93
C PRO A 23 2.44 -10.44 -1.31
N ILE A 24 2.28 -11.32 -0.31
CA ILE A 24 2.03 -12.75 -0.49
C ILE A 24 0.94 -13.21 0.48
N ASP A 25 0.26 -14.29 0.11
CA ASP A 25 -0.64 -14.97 1.04
C ASP A 25 0.16 -15.72 2.11
N PHE A 26 -0.32 -15.65 3.34
CA PHE A 26 0.24 -16.40 4.46
C PHE A 26 -0.87 -16.97 5.33
N VAL A 27 -0.51 -17.97 6.13
CA VAL A 27 -1.38 -18.54 7.16
C VAL A 27 -0.72 -18.28 8.51
N PRO A 28 -1.39 -17.59 9.45
CA PRO A 28 -0.85 -17.37 10.78
C PRO A 28 -0.41 -18.68 11.45
N LYS A 29 0.65 -18.62 12.25
CA LYS A 29 1.30 -19.77 12.91
C LYS A 29 1.95 -20.79 11.97
N ARG A 30 1.93 -20.60 10.65
CA ARG A 30 2.69 -21.41 9.68
C ARG A 30 3.86 -20.62 9.14
N ASN A 31 4.99 -21.29 8.93
CA ASN A 31 6.13 -20.64 8.29
C ASN A 31 5.90 -20.39 6.80
N PHE A 32 6.32 -19.22 6.34
CA PHE A 32 6.35 -18.80 4.94
C PHE A 32 7.71 -18.16 4.63
N ARG A 33 8.02 -17.97 3.34
CA ARG A 33 9.26 -17.30 2.92
C ARG A 33 9.13 -15.80 3.11
N ASN A 34 10.11 -15.17 3.73
CA ASN A 34 10.05 -13.72 3.93
C ASN A 34 10.09 -12.96 2.59
N PRO A 35 9.10 -12.12 2.26
CA PRO A 35 9.09 -11.37 1.01
C PRO A 35 10.08 -10.19 0.98
N LEU A 36 10.71 -9.83 2.11
CA LEU A 36 11.60 -8.67 2.23
C LEU A 36 13.03 -8.96 1.76
N TYR A 37 13.39 -10.21 1.49
CA TYR A 37 14.69 -10.62 0.94
C TYR A 37 14.59 -11.96 0.18
N ASP A 38 15.67 -12.39 -0.47
CA ASP A 38 15.72 -13.72 -1.11
C ASP A 38 15.84 -14.85 -0.07
N ASP A 39 14.69 -15.21 0.52
CA ASP A 39 14.60 -16.22 1.55
C ASP A 39 14.55 -17.65 0.96
N LYS A 40 15.63 -18.41 1.17
CA LYS A 40 15.81 -19.76 0.60
C LYS A 40 14.92 -20.81 1.27
N ARG A 41 14.52 -20.60 2.53
CA ARG A 41 13.75 -21.57 3.33
C ARG A 41 12.72 -20.79 4.13
N ALA A 42 11.46 -21.24 4.14
CA ALA A 42 10.38 -20.60 4.89
C ALA A 42 10.77 -20.35 6.36
N SER A 43 11.17 -19.11 6.67
CA SER A 43 11.70 -18.71 7.98
C SER A 43 10.78 -17.76 8.74
N CYS A 44 9.83 -17.12 8.06
CA CYS A 44 8.97 -16.10 8.63
C CYS A 44 7.65 -16.69 9.13
N ASN A 45 7.08 -16.14 10.20
CA ASN A 45 5.80 -16.54 10.80
C ASN A 45 5.08 -15.31 11.36
N ILE A 46 3.76 -15.26 11.21
CA ILE A 46 2.92 -14.28 11.88
C ILE A 46 2.09 -14.98 12.96
N TYR A 47 2.20 -14.50 14.20
CA TYR A 47 1.56 -15.11 15.38
C TYR A 47 0.99 -14.04 16.31
N LEU A 48 -0.02 -14.40 17.09
CA LEU A 48 -0.56 -13.55 18.14
C LEU A 48 0.36 -13.61 19.37
N ASP A 49 0.89 -12.46 19.79
CA ASP A 49 1.70 -12.35 21.00
C ASP A 49 0.80 -12.21 22.23
N GLY A 50 0.78 -13.23 23.09
CA GLY A 50 -0.07 -13.24 24.29
C GLY A 50 0.30 -12.19 25.34
N LYS A 51 1.48 -11.57 25.26
CA LYS A 51 1.89 -10.50 26.19
C LYS A 51 1.33 -9.13 25.79
N SER A 52 1.32 -8.86 24.48
CA SER A 52 0.93 -7.56 23.92
C SER A 52 -0.47 -7.56 23.35
N ASP A 53 -1.11 -8.73 23.27
CA ASP A 53 -2.41 -8.95 22.61
C ASP A 53 -2.45 -8.38 21.19
N CYS A 54 -1.34 -8.54 20.46
CA CYS A 54 -1.21 -8.09 19.08
C CYS A 54 -0.43 -9.10 18.22
N TYR A 55 -0.76 -9.14 16.93
CA TYR A 55 -0.03 -9.97 15.99
C TYR A 55 1.36 -9.41 15.75
N ARG A 56 2.34 -10.32 15.65
CA ARG A 56 3.74 -10.03 15.43
C ARG A 56 4.31 -10.94 14.36
N MET A 57 5.33 -10.44 13.68
CA MET A 57 6.10 -11.18 12.71
C MET A 57 7.43 -11.62 13.34
N LYS A 58 7.74 -12.91 13.23
CA LYS A 58 9.02 -13.47 13.63
C LYS A 58 9.68 -14.14 12.43
N ASP A 59 10.91 -13.77 12.18
CA ASP A 59 11.77 -14.44 11.21
C ASP A 59 12.87 -15.23 11.94
N PHE A 60 12.95 -16.53 11.66
CA PHE A 60 13.94 -17.44 12.25
C PHE A 60 15.25 -17.50 11.44
N GLY A 61 15.26 -16.98 10.21
CA GLY A 61 16.41 -16.92 9.32
C GLY A 61 17.18 -15.62 9.45
N ASN A 62 16.47 -14.51 9.66
CA ASN A 62 17.10 -13.21 9.93
C ASN A 62 16.27 -12.38 10.93
N ASP A 63 16.76 -12.28 12.17
CA ASP A 63 16.08 -11.61 13.27
C ASP A 63 15.79 -10.11 13.02
N LEU A 64 16.57 -9.47 12.14
CA LEU A 64 16.37 -8.06 11.76
C LEU A 64 15.01 -7.80 11.11
N TYR A 65 14.38 -8.84 10.54
CA TYR A 65 13.05 -8.75 9.95
C TYR A 65 11.94 -9.24 10.90
N SER A 66 12.14 -9.13 12.21
CA SER A 66 11.12 -9.44 13.22
C SER A 66 10.58 -8.16 13.85
N GLY A 67 9.27 -8.08 14.04
CA GLY A 67 8.64 -6.86 14.53
C GLY A 67 7.15 -7.00 14.83
N ASP A 68 6.54 -5.89 15.25
CA ASP A 68 5.09 -5.78 15.33
C ASP A 68 4.48 -5.34 13.99
N CYS A 69 3.14 -5.30 13.92
CA CYS A 69 2.43 -4.88 12.71
C CYS A 69 2.77 -3.45 12.27
N PHE A 70 3.11 -2.54 13.20
CA PHE A 70 3.44 -1.16 12.86
C PHE A 70 4.84 -1.04 12.26
N TRP A 71 5.83 -1.75 12.81
CA TRP A 71 7.15 -1.87 12.22
C TRP A 71 7.08 -2.44 10.80
N PHE A 72 6.25 -3.47 10.60
CA PHE A 72 6.08 -4.08 9.28
C PHE A 72 5.44 -3.09 8.29
N ALA A 73 4.35 -2.42 8.69
CA ALA A 73 3.71 -1.40 7.86
C ALA A 73 4.66 -0.25 7.51
N ALA A 74 5.49 0.20 8.45
CA ALA A 74 6.51 1.22 8.20
C ALA A 74 7.52 0.75 7.16
N THR A 75 8.02 -0.48 7.30
CA THR A 75 8.96 -1.10 6.37
C THR A 75 8.38 -1.19 4.96
N MET A 76 7.12 -1.62 4.83
CA MET A 76 6.42 -1.71 3.54
C MET A 76 6.19 -0.35 2.89
N GLN A 77 6.18 0.73 3.66
CA GLN A 77 6.05 2.11 3.18
C GLN A 77 7.40 2.82 2.99
N GLY A 78 8.51 2.21 3.41
CA GLY A 78 9.82 2.87 3.42
C GLY A 78 9.96 3.98 4.48
N LEU A 79 9.19 3.90 5.57
CA LEU A 79 9.23 4.82 6.71
C LEU A 79 9.97 4.21 7.90
N ASP A 80 10.48 5.05 8.80
CA ASP A 80 11.08 4.61 10.06
C ASP A 80 10.03 4.58 11.20
N ALA A 81 9.79 3.40 11.77
CA ALA A 81 8.81 3.20 12.85
C ALA A 81 9.16 3.92 14.16
N HIS A 82 10.41 4.32 14.38
CA HIS A 82 10.85 5.04 15.57
C HIS A 82 10.71 6.55 15.43
N THR A 83 11.05 7.11 14.28
CA THR A 83 11.02 8.57 14.05
C THR A 83 9.72 9.04 13.41
N GLU A 84 9.08 8.22 12.59
CA GLU A 84 7.92 8.57 11.76
C GLU A 84 6.64 7.82 12.16
N PHE A 85 6.59 7.34 13.40
CA PHE A 85 5.49 6.52 13.90
C PHE A 85 4.10 7.12 13.64
N MET A 86 3.92 8.44 13.84
CA MET A 86 2.63 9.10 13.58
C MET A 86 2.21 9.04 12.10
N GLN A 87 3.17 9.19 11.17
CA GLN A 87 2.90 9.06 9.73
C GLN A 87 2.48 7.62 9.38
N VAL A 88 3.12 6.63 10.00
CA VAL A 88 2.74 5.21 9.85
C VAL A 88 1.30 4.99 10.30
N LEU A 89 0.88 5.53 11.45
CA LEU A 89 -0.50 5.42 11.93
C LEU A 89 -1.50 6.11 10.98
N GLU A 90 -1.17 7.31 10.49
CA GLU A 90 -2.00 8.04 9.53
C GLU A 90 -2.20 7.27 8.23
N THR A 91 -1.14 6.66 7.70
CA THR A 91 -1.22 5.87 6.48
C THR A 91 -2.02 4.59 6.68
N ILE A 92 -1.81 3.85 7.78
CA ILE A 92 -2.63 2.67 8.09
C ILE A 92 -4.11 3.04 8.15
N ILE A 93 -4.45 4.14 8.82
CA ILE A 93 -5.85 4.60 8.94
C ILE A 93 -6.45 4.96 7.58
N ARG A 94 -5.66 5.59 6.70
CA ARG A 94 -6.08 5.95 5.35
C ARG A 94 -6.25 4.72 4.46
N ASP A 95 -5.28 3.81 4.49
CA ASP A 95 -5.20 2.66 3.59
C ASP A 95 -6.25 1.60 3.95
N LEU A 96 -6.41 1.29 5.24
CA LEU A 96 -7.46 0.39 5.74
C LEU A 96 -8.81 1.11 5.94
N GLN A 97 -8.90 2.39 5.59
CA GLN A 97 -10.11 3.22 5.68
C GLN A 97 -10.77 3.17 7.07
N LEU A 98 -9.94 3.17 8.13
CA LEU A 98 -10.39 3.10 9.50
C LEU A 98 -11.08 4.41 9.90
N SER A 99 -12.24 4.33 10.55
CA SER A 99 -13.00 5.50 11.02
C SER A 99 -12.40 6.14 12.30
N ILE A 100 -11.08 6.29 12.37
CA ILE A 100 -10.33 6.81 13.54
C ILE A 100 -10.02 8.28 13.31
N SER A 101 -10.34 9.11 14.30
CA SER A 101 -10.02 10.54 14.27
C SER A 101 -8.66 10.78 14.91
N LEU A 102 -7.62 11.04 14.10
CA LEU A 102 -6.41 11.64 14.64
C LEU A 102 -6.71 13.08 15.03
N LEU A 103 -6.61 13.38 16.33
CA LEU A 103 -6.75 14.73 16.87
C LEU A 103 -5.62 15.60 16.29
N GLY A 104 -5.94 16.39 15.26
CA GLY A 104 -4.96 17.27 14.61
C GLY A 104 -5.27 17.60 13.15
N LYS A 105 -6.13 16.84 12.47
CA LYS A 105 -6.67 17.22 11.16
C LYS A 105 -8.19 17.22 11.25
N ALA A 106 -8.78 18.41 11.36
CA ALA A 106 -10.20 18.61 11.14
C ALA A 106 -10.52 18.19 9.70
N ARG A 107 -10.82 16.91 9.48
CA ARG A 107 -11.41 16.46 8.24
C ARG A 107 -12.88 16.86 8.31
N SER A 108 -13.23 17.84 7.48
CA SER A 108 -14.60 18.20 7.15
C SER A 108 -15.31 16.95 6.63
N ILE A 109 -16.05 16.27 7.51
CA ILE A 109 -17.01 15.26 7.10
C ILE A 109 -18.23 16.06 6.66
N ALA A 110 -18.37 16.28 5.35
CA ALA A 110 -19.64 16.73 4.80
C ALA A 110 -20.72 15.69 5.18
N PRO A 111 -21.83 16.09 5.81
CA PRO A 111 -22.85 15.14 6.21
C PRO A 111 -23.54 14.57 4.97
N VAL A 112 -23.44 13.26 4.77
CA VAL A 112 -24.35 12.50 3.90
C VAL A 112 -25.75 12.68 4.48
N THR A 113 -26.53 13.53 3.83
CA THR A 113 -27.94 13.74 4.13
C THR A 113 -28.69 12.46 3.77
N LYS A 114 -29.03 11.66 4.78
CA LYS A 114 -30.09 10.67 4.66
C LYS A 114 -31.39 11.44 4.51
N SER A 115 -32.12 11.22 3.43
CA SER A 115 -33.55 11.56 3.38
C SER A 115 -34.36 10.38 2.83
N PRO A 116 -35.59 10.18 3.30
CA PRO A 116 -36.34 8.93 3.17
C PRO A 116 -37.30 8.93 1.96
N ALA A 117 -37.56 7.73 1.46
CA ALA A 117 -38.75 7.22 0.75
C ALA A 117 -39.59 8.14 -0.18
N LEU A 118 -39.67 7.69 -1.45
CA LEU A 118 -40.77 7.75 -2.45
C LEU A 118 -42.00 8.65 -2.19
N PRO A 119 -42.53 9.32 -3.24
CA PRO A 119 -43.47 8.63 -4.15
C PRO A 119 -43.31 8.91 -5.65
N ARG A 120 -43.74 7.92 -6.43
CA ARG A 120 -43.88 7.90 -7.89
C ARG A 120 -44.98 8.87 -8.36
N PRO A 121 -44.80 9.52 -9.53
CA PRO A 121 -45.93 9.61 -10.45
C PRO A 121 -45.55 9.23 -11.89
N SER A 122 -46.51 8.56 -12.53
CA SER A 122 -46.57 8.10 -13.91
C SER A 122 -47.18 9.15 -14.85
N SER A 123 -46.77 9.10 -16.13
CA SER A 123 -47.32 9.75 -17.33
C SER A 123 -47.25 11.28 -17.38
N GLY A 124 -46.95 11.97 -18.48
CA GLY A 124 -46.64 11.65 -19.87
C GLY A 124 -46.41 12.97 -20.63
N GLU A 125 -45.70 12.89 -21.77
CA GLU A 125 -45.54 13.90 -22.83
C GLU A 125 -44.74 15.20 -22.59
N LYS A 126 -43.54 15.27 -23.20
CA LYS A 126 -43.22 16.08 -24.41
C LYS A 126 -41.70 16.06 -24.70
N ALA A 127 -41.30 15.74 -25.93
CA ALA A 127 -39.96 15.98 -26.49
C ALA A 127 -39.73 17.51 -26.71
N PRO A 128 -38.54 18.06 -27.09
CA PRO A 128 -37.34 17.43 -27.69
C PRO A 128 -35.94 18.05 -27.30
N LYS A 129 -34.85 17.52 -27.90
CA LYS A 129 -33.46 18.10 -28.00
C LYS A 129 -32.67 18.13 -26.67
N ASN A 130 -31.33 18.03 -26.56
CA ASN A 130 -30.18 17.98 -27.45
C ASN A 130 -28.98 17.45 -26.62
N LYS A 131 -28.12 16.67 -27.26
CA LYS A 131 -26.93 16.01 -26.70
C LYS A 131 -25.80 17.02 -26.49
N GLY A 132 -25.11 16.96 -25.35
CA GLY A 132 -23.78 17.55 -25.14
C GLY A 132 -23.06 16.67 -24.11
N GLN A 133 -22.37 15.61 -24.53
CA GLN A 133 -21.05 15.52 -25.16
C GLN A 133 -19.91 15.88 -24.20
N PHE A 134 -19.26 14.80 -23.77
CA PHE A 134 -17.99 14.71 -23.08
C PHE A 134 -16.86 15.25 -23.98
N SER A 135 -15.89 15.96 -23.40
CA SER A 135 -14.66 16.33 -24.10
C SER A 135 -13.47 15.61 -23.46
N LEU A 136 -13.01 14.55 -24.13
CA LEU A 136 -11.68 14.00 -23.93
C LEU A 136 -10.72 14.89 -24.73
N VAL A 137 -9.77 15.55 -24.07
CA VAL A 137 -8.71 16.29 -24.76
C VAL A 137 -7.53 15.34 -24.94
N GLU A 138 -7.29 14.93 -26.19
CA GLU A 138 -6.05 14.27 -26.58
C GLU A 138 -4.95 15.34 -26.75
N GLN A 139 -3.80 15.11 -26.13
CA GLN A 139 -2.60 15.92 -26.40
C GLN A 139 -1.82 15.31 -27.56
N PRO A 140 -1.40 16.09 -28.57
CA PRO A 140 -0.56 15.59 -29.64
C PRO A 140 0.86 15.29 -29.12
N TYR A 141 1.31 14.07 -29.38
CA TYR A 141 2.69 13.62 -29.22
C TYR A 141 3.60 14.42 -30.17
N ARG A 142 4.54 15.18 -29.61
CA ARG A 142 5.52 15.93 -30.39
C ARG A 142 6.68 14.99 -30.73
N MET A 143 6.74 14.54 -31.98
CA MET A 143 7.95 13.96 -32.59
C MET A 143 8.90 15.09 -33.03
N GLU A 144 10.16 14.71 -33.26
CA GLU A 144 11.32 15.49 -33.75
C GLU A 144 12.22 16.00 -32.59
N GLU A 145 13.49 15.59 -32.46
CA GLU A 145 14.48 15.23 -33.47
C GLU A 145 15.47 14.14 -32.98
N LEU A 146 15.84 13.22 -33.88
CA LEU A 146 17.10 12.45 -33.86
C LEU A 146 18.02 13.04 -34.96
N PRO A 147 19.33 13.10 -34.73
CA PRO A 147 20.25 12.40 -35.64
C PRO A 147 21.35 11.64 -34.85
N PHE A 148 21.55 10.35 -35.11
CA PHE A 148 22.49 9.75 -36.09
C PHE A 148 24.00 9.97 -35.79
N GLY A 149 24.71 8.84 -35.70
CA GLY A 149 26.19 8.70 -35.73
C GLY A 149 26.75 8.18 -34.39
N ASP A 150 27.45 7.04 -34.28
CA ASP A 150 28.00 6.13 -35.25
C ASP A 150 28.20 4.74 -34.62
N VAL A 151 27.86 3.70 -35.38
CA VAL A 151 28.46 2.38 -35.24
C VAL A 151 29.91 2.49 -35.72
N THR A 152 30.87 2.11 -34.88
CA THR A 152 32.14 1.58 -35.37
C THR A 152 32.35 0.19 -34.79
N VAL A 153 32.55 -0.76 -35.71
CA VAL A 153 32.89 -2.16 -35.48
C VAL A 153 34.37 -2.36 -35.83
N SER A 154 35.05 -3.17 -35.00
CA SER A 154 36.31 -3.91 -35.23
C SER A 154 37.61 -3.08 -35.33
N THR A 155 38.70 -3.43 -34.60
CA THR A 155 39.56 -4.59 -34.96
C THR A 155 40.71 -4.84 -33.94
N GLN A 156 40.91 -6.12 -33.59
CA GLN A 156 42.14 -6.89 -33.20
C GLN A 156 42.88 -6.76 -31.83
N ARG A 157 43.06 -7.98 -31.26
CA ARG A 157 43.98 -8.53 -30.21
C ARG A 157 45.49 -8.40 -30.59
N PRO A 158 46.52 -8.85 -29.78
CA PRO A 158 46.52 -9.74 -28.60
C PRO A 158 47.44 -9.38 -27.40
N CYS A 159 47.30 -10.23 -26.36
CA CYS A 159 48.18 -10.66 -25.27
C CYS A 159 49.52 -9.94 -25.02
N ASN A 160 49.86 -9.77 -23.73
CA ASN A 160 51.14 -10.21 -23.19
C ASN A 160 51.02 -10.54 -21.69
N ALA A 161 51.47 -11.75 -21.37
CA ALA A 161 51.81 -12.19 -20.02
C ALA A 161 53.29 -11.86 -19.78
N SER A 162 53.58 -11.35 -18.59
CA SER A 162 54.91 -11.25 -17.97
C SER A 162 54.64 -11.29 -16.47
N GLY A 163 55.28 -12.06 -15.61
CA GLY A 163 56.42 -12.97 -15.68
C GLY A 163 56.70 -13.33 -14.22
#